data_AF-A0A2I1D868-F1
#
_entry.id   AF-A0A2I1D868-F1
#
_cell.length_a   1.000
_cell.length_b   1.000
_cell.length_c   1.000
_cell.angle_alpha   90.00
_cell.angle_beta   90.00
_cell.angle_gamma   90.00
#
_symmetry.space_group_name_H-M   'P 1'
#
loop_
_entity.id
_entity.type
_entity.pdbx_description
1 polymer ?
#
loop_
_entity_poly.entity_id
_entity_poly.type
_entity_poly.pdbx_seq_one_letter_code
_entity_poly.pdbx_strand_id
1 'polypeptide(L)'
;MKATILLSFLAASAQAFILSPTCVRTYNKAVSKFDEWVQDAAGHICHQGCVFTAETYHDTIRANHLRPAVQKGLERHLARLKVSEDEFEQMLQFADTYIETMLEQCAPAGAAERERFDFCNDPQALDACAVKMKTRLPSMCWKHKSFILAHSDNETCRDISAALDEPLVWRLMEEEMDAYAATCPIRK
;
A
#
# COMPACT_ATOMS: atom_id res chain seq x y z
N MET A 1 21.30 15.45 -35.21
CA MET A 1 19.92 14.92 -35.04
C MET A 1 20.02 13.40 -34.98
N LYS A 2 19.42 12.79 -33.95
CA LYS A 2 19.27 11.33 -33.70
C LYS A 2 20.46 10.58 -33.07
N ALA A 3 20.62 10.73 -31.75
CA ALA A 3 20.86 9.62 -30.79
C ALA A 3 20.66 10.07 -29.31
N THR A 4 19.81 11.09 -29.08
CA THR A 4 19.55 11.76 -27.79
C THR A 4 18.47 11.06 -26.95
N ILE A 5 18.13 9.79 -27.21
CA ILE A 5 16.91 9.14 -26.64
C ILE A 5 17.22 7.91 -25.77
N LEU A 6 18.41 7.31 -25.88
CA LEU A 6 18.83 6.22 -24.97
C LEU A 6 19.35 6.74 -23.61
N LEU A 7 19.38 8.07 -23.43
CA LEU A 7 19.46 8.77 -22.15
C LEU A 7 18.22 8.57 -21.25
N SER A 8 17.15 7.91 -21.73
CA SER A 8 15.89 7.75 -20.98
C SER A 8 15.73 6.40 -20.28
N PHE A 9 16.59 5.41 -20.54
CA PHE A 9 16.62 4.14 -19.78
C PHE A 9 17.53 4.20 -18.54
N LEU A 10 18.22 5.33 -18.34
CA LEU A 10 19.20 5.57 -17.26
C LEU A 10 18.67 6.37 -16.07
N ALA A 11 17.36 6.61 -15.93
CA ALA A 11 16.84 7.47 -14.86
C ALA A 11 15.91 6.79 -13.83
N ALA A 12 15.91 5.46 -13.73
CA ALA A 12 15.20 4.73 -12.65
C ALA A 12 16.09 3.72 -11.88
N SER A 13 17.35 3.53 -12.27
CA SER A 13 18.25 2.53 -11.64
C SER A 13 19.28 3.10 -10.69
N ALA A 14 19.41 4.42 -10.55
CA ALA A 14 20.33 5.03 -9.58
C ALA A 14 19.91 4.82 -8.11
N GLN A 15 18.69 4.32 -7.85
CA GLN A 15 18.12 4.17 -6.51
C GLN A 15 18.04 2.71 -6.04
N ALA A 16 18.16 1.76 -6.96
CA ALA A 16 18.41 0.34 -6.63
C ALA A 16 19.85 0.12 -6.08
N PHE A 17 20.75 1.11 -6.24
CA PHE A 17 22.11 1.08 -5.68
C PHE A 17 22.19 1.46 -4.19
N ILE A 18 21.13 2.02 -3.60
CA ILE A 18 21.11 2.41 -2.17
C ILE A 18 20.52 1.28 -1.30
N LEU A 19 19.67 0.43 -1.88
CA LEU A 19 19.03 -0.68 -1.19
C LEU A 19 19.85 -1.97 -1.39
N SER A 20 20.18 -2.65 -0.30
CA SER A 20 20.88 -3.93 -0.35
C SER A 20 20.14 -4.98 -1.20
N PRO A 21 20.80 -6.04 -1.73
CA PRO A 21 20.11 -7.13 -2.41
C PRO A 21 18.97 -7.74 -1.60
N THR A 22 19.09 -7.75 -0.26
CA THR A 22 18.03 -8.16 0.66
C THR A 22 16.82 -7.26 0.54
N CYS A 23 17.01 -5.94 0.60
CA CYS A 23 15.94 -4.96 0.48
C CYS A 23 15.25 -4.99 -0.89
N VAL A 24 16.01 -5.20 -1.97
CA VAL A 24 15.42 -5.35 -3.31
C VAL A 24 14.52 -6.59 -3.39
N ARG A 25 14.96 -7.72 -2.81
CA ARG A 25 14.11 -8.94 -2.74
C ARG A 25 12.87 -8.71 -1.89
N THR A 26 13.00 -8.04 -0.75
CA THR A 26 11.87 -7.71 0.12
C THR A 26 10.89 -6.77 -0.57
N TYR A 27 11.35 -5.77 -1.30
CA TYR A 27 10.51 -4.90 -2.12
C TYR A 27 9.72 -5.70 -3.16
N ASN A 28 10.40 -6.55 -3.95
CA ASN A 28 9.73 -7.37 -4.95
C ASN A 28 8.71 -8.34 -4.32
N LYS A 29 9.01 -8.89 -3.14
CA LYS A 29 8.07 -9.71 -2.39
C LYS A 29 6.84 -8.88 -1.96
N ALA A 30 7.04 -7.70 -1.40
CA ALA A 30 5.93 -6.82 -1.01
C ALA A 30 5.04 -6.45 -2.21
N VAL A 31 5.65 -6.15 -3.36
CA VAL A 31 4.92 -5.88 -4.61
C VAL A 31 4.13 -7.10 -5.10
N SER A 32 4.67 -8.32 -4.96
CA SER A 32 3.93 -9.54 -5.31
C SER A 32 2.75 -9.78 -4.38
N LYS A 33 2.96 -9.59 -3.08
CA LYS A 33 1.93 -9.75 -2.05
C LYS A 33 0.81 -8.71 -2.12
N PHE A 34 1.10 -7.57 -2.71
CA PHE A 34 0.09 -6.55 -2.98
C PHE A 34 -1.02 -7.05 -3.92
N ASP A 35 -0.73 -7.95 -4.85
CA ASP A 35 -1.77 -8.53 -5.71
C ASP A 35 -2.75 -9.41 -4.94
N GLU A 36 -2.23 -10.21 -4.01
CA GLU A 36 -3.03 -11.02 -3.08
C GLU A 36 -3.90 -10.09 -2.21
N TRP A 37 -3.31 -9.03 -1.64
CA TRP A 37 -4.04 -8.05 -0.83
C TRP A 37 -5.20 -7.37 -1.58
N VAL A 38 -5.03 -7.03 -2.87
CA VAL A 38 -6.13 -6.44 -3.66
C VAL A 38 -7.26 -7.45 -3.88
N GLN A 39 -6.92 -8.71 -4.13
CA GLN A 39 -7.90 -9.79 -4.29
C GLN A 39 -8.66 -10.05 -2.98
N ASP A 40 -7.95 -10.04 -1.86
CA ASP A 40 -8.55 -10.18 -0.53
C ASP A 40 -9.46 -8.99 -0.23
N ALA A 41 -9.03 -7.76 -0.50
CA ALA A 41 -9.89 -6.58 -0.35
C ALA A 41 -11.15 -6.68 -1.23
N ALA A 42 -11.04 -7.17 -2.46
CA ALA A 42 -12.20 -7.40 -3.31
C ALA A 42 -13.16 -8.44 -2.71
N GLY A 43 -12.64 -9.54 -2.17
CA GLY A 43 -13.41 -10.64 -1.58
C GLY A 43 -14.05 -10.31 -0.24
N HIS A 44 -13.29 -9.70 0.66
CA HIS A 44 -13.69 -9.44 2.04
C HIS A 44 -14.46 -8.13 2.18
N ILE A 45 -14.21 -7.13 1.33
CA ILE A 45 -14.88 -5.82 1.41
C ILE A 45 -15.88 -5.66 0.27
N CYS A 46 -15.41 -5.67 -0.98
CA CYS A 46 -16.26 -5.27 -2.10
C CYS A 46 -17.40 -6.27 -2.37
N HIS A 47 -17.16 -7.58 -2.29
CA HIS A 47 -18.20 -8.59 -2.48
C HIS A 47 -19.26 -8.61 -1.36
N GLN A 48 -18.97 -8.03 -0.19
CA GLN A 48 -19.95 -7.84 0.88
C GLN A 48 -20.89 -6.65 0.62
N GLY A 49 -20.73 -5.95 -0.52
CA GLY A 49 -21.54 -4.80 -0.90
C GLY A 49 -21.05 -3.49 -0.29
N CYS A 50 -19.90 -3.47 0.37
CA CYS A 50 -19.32 -2.26 0.93
C CYS A 50 -19.05 -1.19 -0.15
N VAL A 51 -19.16 0.05 0.29
CA VAL A 51 -18.65 1.24 -0.39
C VAL A 51 -17.24 1.50 0.13
N PHE A 52 -16.25 1.61 -0.76
CA PHE A 52 -14.88 1.98 -0.41
C PHE A 52 -14.51 3.27 -1.15
N THR A 53 -14.53 4.40 -0.45
CA THR A 53 -14.18 5.72 -0.97
C THR A 53 -13.00 6.33 -0.21
N ALA A 54 -12.44 7.43 -0.73
CA ALA A 54 -11.41 8.20 -0.02
C ALA A 54 -11.90 8.70 1.34
N GLU A 55 -13.14 9.18 1.38
CA GLU A 55 -13.80 9.65 2.59
C GLU A 55 -13.91 8.53 3.63
N THR A 56 -14.35 7.34 3.23
CA THR A 56 -14.41 6.19 4.16
C THR A 56 -13.03 5.79 4.65
N TYR A 57 -12.00 5.89 3.79
CA TYR A 57 -10.64 5.63 4.19
C TYR A 57 -10.16 6.59 5.29
N HIS A 58 -10.29 7.90 5.08
CA HIS A 58 -9.81 8.90 6.03
C HIS A 58 -10.60 8.91 7.34
N ASP A 59 -11.93 8.78 7.27
CA ASP A 59 -12.80 8.92 8.44
C ASP A 59 -12.86 7.65 9.29
N THR A 60 -12.71 6.48 8.67
CA THR A 60 -12.93 5.19 9.34
C THR A 60 -11.72 4.28 9.26
N ILE A 61 -11.26 3.97 8.05
CA ILE A 61 -10.29 2.87 7.85
C ILE A 61 -8.93 3.22 8.44
N ARG A 62 -8.44 4.44 8.20
CA ARG A 62 -7.12 4.87 8.65
C ARG A 62 -6.95 4.73 10.17
N ALA A 63 -7.91 5.22 10.93
CA ALA A 63 -7.84 5.26 12.39
C ALA A 63 -8.28 3.95 13.06
N ASN A 64 -9.35 3.32 12.55
CA ASN A 64 -10.00 2.21 13.25
C ASN A 64 -9.53 0.82 12.80
N HIS A 65 -8.90 0.73 11.62
CA HIS A 65 -8.49 -0.56 11.04
C HIS A 65 -6.99 -0.57 10.69
N LEU A 66 -6.54 0.39 9.87
CA LEU A 66 -5.16 0.42 9.38
C LEU A 66 -4.15 0.66 10.50
N ARG A 67 -4.31 1.71 11.32
CA ARG A 67 -3.41 2.00 12.45
C ARG A 67 -3.33 0.79 13.41
N PRO A 68 -4.44 0.23 13.93
CA PRO A 68 -4.39 -0.96 14.79
C PRO A 68 -3.72 -2.17 14.12
N ALA A 69 -3.99 -2.44 12.85
CA ALA A 69 -3.40 -3.55 12.11
C ALA A 69 -1.87 -3.42 11.99
N VAL A 70 -1.40 -2.25 11.55
CA VAL A 70 0.03 -1.96 11.40
C VAL A 70 0.72 -2.02 12.77
N GLN A 71 0.10 -1.47 13.81
CA GLN A 71 0.65 -1.54 15.16
C GLN A 71 0.79 -2.99 15.66
N LYS A 72 -0.26 -3.81 15.55
CA LYS A 72 -0.21 -5.24 15.91
C LYS A 72 0.87 -5.99 15.11
N GLY A 73 1.02 -5.70 13.82
CA GLY A 73 2.03 -6.30 12.96
C GLY A 73 3.45 -5.93 13.38
N LEU A 74 3.69 -4.64 13.66
CA LEU A 74 4.99 -4.15 14.13
C LEU A 74 5.36 -4.74 15.49
N GLU A 75 4.43 -4.75 16.45
CA GLU A 75 4.65 -5.29 17.80
C GLU A 75 4.98 -6.79 17.79
N ARG A 76 4.43 -7.55 16.84
CA ARG A 76 4.65 -9.00 16.77
C ARG A 76 5.92 -9.39 16.02
N HIS A 77 6.16 -8.78 14.87
CA HIS A 77 7.21 -9.25 13.94
C HIS A 77 8.43 -8.35 13.92
N LEU A 78 8.28 -7.11 14.37
CA LEU A 78 9.29 -6.06 14.29
C LEU A 78 9.47 -5.33 15.62
N ALA A 79 9.14 -5.97 16.75
CA ALA A 79 9.20 -5.39 18.10
C ALA A 79 10.58 -4.75 18.41
N ARG A 80 11.65 -5.30 17.84
CA ARG A 80 13.02 -4.79 18.01
C ARG A 80 13.26 -3.45 17.30
N LEU A 81 12.45 -3.09 16.31
CA LEU A 81 12.59 -1.82 15.57
C LEU A 81 12.23 -0.60 16.43
N LYS A 82 11.55 -0.77 17.57
CA LYS A 82 11.17 0.31 18.50
C LYS A 82 10.69 1.57 17.77
N VAL A 83 9.73 1.37 16.87
CA VAL A 83 9.16 2.43 16.03
C VAL A 83 8.55 3.50 16.93
N SER A 84 9.02 4.73 16.78
CA SER A 84 8.46 5.90 17.45
C SER A 84 7.10 6.28 16.86
N GLU A 85 6.27 7.03 17.59
CA GLU A 85 4.99 7.51 17.05
C GLU A 85 5.18 8.35 15.77
N ASP A 86 6.26 9.11 15.66
CA ASP A 86 6.57 9.90 14.45
C ASP A 86 6.89 8.99 13.26
N GLU A 87 7.65 7.91 13.46
CA GLU A 87 7.95 6.92 12.41
C GLU A 87 6.70 6.12 12.04
N PHE A 88 5.85 5.81 13.02
CA PHE A 88 4.57 5.15 12.79
C PHE A 88 3.63 6.03 11.97
N GLU A 89 3.56 7.33 12.27
CA GLU A 89 2.78 8.28 11.49
C GLU A 89 3.32 8.44 10.05
N GLN A 90 4.64 8.37 9.85
CA GLN A 90 5.23 8.32 8.49
C GLN A 90 4.81 7.07 7.71
N MET A 91 4.65 5.91 8.37
CA MET A 91 4.07 4.71 7.73
C MET A 91 2.62 4.95 7.29
N LEU A 92 1.81 5.60 8.13
CA LEU A 92 0.43 5.95 7.77
C LEU A 92 0.38 6.98 6.63
N GLN A 93 1.28 7.96 6.61
CA GLN A 93 1.38 8.93 5.50
C GLN A 93 1.74 8.28 4.16
N PHE A 94 2.48 7.17 4.17
CA PHE A 94 2.70 6.37 2.97
C PHE A 94 1.39 5.76 2.46
N ALA A 95 0.57 5.21 3.36
CA ALA A 95 -0.76 4.69 3.01
C ALA A 95 -1.72 5.81 2.55
N ASP A 96 -1.65 7.00 3.15
CA ASP A 96 -2.43 8.15 2.70
C ASP A 96 -2.04 8.56 1.27
N THR A 97 -0.73 8.65 0.99
CA THR A 97 -0.22 8.90 -0.36
C THR A 97 -0.66 7.82 -1.35
N TYR A 98 -0.77 6.56 -0.90
CA TYR A 98 -1.27 5.47 -1.72
C TYR A 98 -2.73 5.71 -2.14
N ILE A 99 -3.60 6.06 -1.20
CA ILE A 99 -5.02 6.34 -1.47
C ILE A 99 -5.18 7.58 -2.37
N GLU A 100 -4.45 8.66 -2.09
CA GLU A 100 -4.42 9.86 -2.94
C GLU A 100 -4.05 9.51 -4.39
N THR A 101 -2.96 8.76 -4.57
CA THR A 101 -2.48 8.33 -5.89
C THR A 101 -3.50 7.42 -6.57
N MET A 102 -4.16 6.54 -5.82
CA MET A 102 -5.20 5.66 -6.33
C MET A 102 -6.38 6.45 -6.89
N LEU A 103 -6.82 7.50 -6.20
CA LEU A 103 -7.88 8.40 -6.68
C LEU A 103 -7.46 9.14 -7.95
N GLU A 104 -6.23 9.64 -8.00
CA GLU A 104 -5.72 10.37 -9.16
C GLU A 104 -5.62 9.50 -10.42
N GLN A 105 -5.21 8.24 -10.26
CA GLN A 105 -4.87 7.37 -11.39
C GLN A 105 -6.02 6.46 -11.85
N CYS A 106 -6.97 6.19 -10.95
CA CYS A 106 -8.00 5.18 -11.16
C CYS A 106 -9.42 5.72 -11.19
N ALA A 107 -9.70 6.87 -10.55
CA ALA A 107 -11.03 7.47 -10.68
C ALA A 107 -11.27 7.94 -12.13
N PRO A 108 -12.52 7.86 -12.63
CA PRO A 108 -12.87 8.33 -13.97
C PRO A 108 -12.47 9.80 -14.17
N ALA A 109 -11.90 10.10 -15.34
CA ALA A 109 -11.55 11.47 -15.69
C ALA A 109 -12.81 12.36 -15.71
N GLY A 110 -12.78 13.46 -14.94
CA GLY A 110 -13.91 14.39 -14.85
C GLY A 110 -14.95 14.08 -13.78
N ALA A 111 -14.72 13.10 -12.90
CA ALA A 111 -15.54 12.93 -11.70
C ALA A 111 -15.46 14.20 -10.85
N ALA A 112 -16.57 14.92 -10.72
CA ALA A 112 -16.67 16.16 -9.93
C ALA A 112 -16.36 15.93 -8.45
N GLU A 113 -16.48 14.68 -7.98
CA GLU A 113 -16.27 14.27 -6.58
C GLU A 113 -15.38 13.01 -6.56
N ARG A 114 -14.09 13.16 -6.90
CA ARG A 114 -13.13 12.04 -6.86
C ARG A 114 -13.13 11.31 -5.52
N GLU A 115 -13.32 12.04 -4.42
CA GLU A 115 -13.37 11.51 -3.06
C GLU A 115 -14.54 10.56 -2.80
N ARG A 116 -15.61 10.63 -3.61
CA ARG A 116 -16.78 9.74 -3.55
C ARG A 116 -16.71 8.60 -4.57
N PHE A 117 -15.60 8.47 -5.30
CA PHE A 117 -15.41 7.34 -6.19
C PHE A 117 -15.34 6.05 -5.38
N ASP A 118 -16.32 5.18 -5.57
CA ASP A 118 -16.39 3.88 -4.93
C ASP A 118 -15.59 2.85 -5.73
N PHE A 119 -14.44 2.47 -5.20
CA PHE A 119 -13.54 1.48 -5.81
C PHE A 119 -14.17 0.09 -5.87
N CYS A 120 -15.17 -0.20 -5.04
CA CYS A 120 -15.88 -1.47 -5.06
C CYS A 120 -16.95 -1.54 -6.16
N ASN A 121 -17.33 -0.41 -6.78
CA ASN A 121 -18.39 -0.35 -7.78
C ASN A 121 -18.09 -1.12 -9.08
N ASP A 122 -16.82 -1.22 -9.46
CA ASP A 122 -16.39 -1.97 -10.65
C ASP A 122 -15.16 -2.84 -10.33
N PRO A 123 -15.32 -4.18 -10.19
CA PRO A 123 -14.22 -5.09 -9.94
C PRO A 123 -13.11 -5.05 -11.01
N GLN A 124 -13.46 -4.80 -12.28
CA GLN A 124 -12.45 -4.70 -13.35
C GLN A 124 -11.65 -3.40 -13.24
N ALA A 125 -12.27 -2.33 -12.73
CA ALA A 125 -11.58 -1.08 -12.44
C ALA A 125 -10.59 -1.24 -11.28
N LEU A 126 -10.89 -2.07 -10.28
CA LEU A 126 -9.99 -2.35 -9.16
C LEU A 126 -8.71 -3.08 -9.62
N ASP A 127 -8.84 -4.15 -10.40
CA ASP A 127 -7.69 -4.88 -10.95
C ASP A 127 -6.84 -4.01 -11.89
N ALA A 128 -7.48 -3.26 -12.78
CA ALA A 128 -6.79 -2.32 -13.66
C ALA A 128 -6.10 -1.19 -12.87
N CYS A 129 -6.70 -0.76 -11.76
CA CYS A 129 -6.12 0.19 -10.84
C CYS A 129 -4.88 -0.36 -10.13
N ALA A 130 -4.94 -1.59 -9.62
CA ALA A 130 -3.82 -2.26 -8.97
C ALA A 130 -2.58 -2.32 -9.86
N VAL A 131 -2.76 -2.63 -11.16
CA VAL A 131 -1.67 -2.61 -12.15
C VAL A 131 -1.06 -1.22 -12.30
N LYS A 132 -1.90 -0.17 -12.42
CA LYS A 132 -1.42 1.22 -12.49
C LYS A 132 -0.67 1.61 -11.22
N MET A 133 -1.19 1.27 -10.06
CA MET A 133 -0.61 1.60 -8.76
C MET A 133 0.76 0.99 -8.57
N LYS A 134 0.97 -0.27 -8.98
CA LYS A 134 2.30 -0.91 -8.98
C LYS A 134 3.36 -0.09 -9.74
N THR A 135 2.99 0.54 -10.86
CA THR A 135 3.93 1.39 -11.61
C THR A 135 4.24 2.73 -10.92
N ARG A 136 3.40 3.15 -9.95
CA ARG A 136 3.59 4.38 -9.17
C ARG A 136 4.35 4.16 -7.86
N LEU A 137 4.40 2.92 -7.36
CA LEU A 137 5.12 2.58 -6.13
C LEU A 137 6.55 3.15 -6.08
N PRO A 138 7.39 3.07 -7.14
CA PRO A 138 8.73 3.68 -7.10
C PRO A 138 8.72 5.19 -6.82
N SER A 139 7.80 5.94 -7.46
CA SER A 139 7.68 7.38 -7.24
C SER A 139 7.15 7.73 -5.84
N MET A 140 6.28 6.89 -5.28
CA MET A 140 5.80 7.06 -3.91
C MET A 140 6.90 6.76 -2.89
N CYS A 141 7.66 5.68 -3.10
CA CYS A 141 8.83 5.37 -2.29
C CYS A 141 9.85 6.52 -2.32
N TRP A 142 10.00 7.19 -3.46
CA TRP A 142 10.86 8.36 -3.57
C TRP A 142 10.35 9.57 -2.77
N LYS A 143 9.03 9.83 -2.77
CA LYS A 143 8.40 10.89 -1.95
C LYS A 143 8.69 10.67 -0.46
N HIS A 144 8.71 9.40 -0.03
CA HIS A 144 8.94 8.97 1.35
C HIS A 144 10.36 8.43 1.59
N LYS A 145 11.34 8.83 0.78
CA LYS A 145 12.69 8.22 0.78
C LYS A 145 13.41 8.30 2.13
N SER A 146 13.25 9.37 2.90
CA SER A 146 13.93 9.53 4.20
C SER A 146 13.51 8.45 5.19
N PHE A 147 12.20 8.20 5.26
CA PHE A 147 11.61 7.14 6.06
C PHE A 147 12.08 5.76 5.60
N ILE A 148 12.01 5.49 4.29
CA ILE A 148 12.40 4.19 3.71
C ILE A 148 13.89 3.92 3.94
N LEU A 149 14.74 4.93 3.76
CA LEU A 149 16.18 4.77 3.95
C LEU A 149 16.54 4.47 5.40
N ALA A 150 15.82 5.06 6.37
CA ALA A 150 16.01 4.78 7.80
C ALA A 150 15.74 3.30 8.15
N HIS A 151 14.93 2.60 7.35
CA HIS A 151 14.54 1.20 7.56
C HIS A 151 15.10 0.24 6.50
N SER A 152 16.08 0.69 5.72
CA SER A 152 16.64 -0.08 4.59
C SER A 152 17.96 -0.79 4.87
N ASP A 153 18.31 -1.00 6.14
CA ASP A 153 19.43 -1.86 6.48
C ASP A 153 19.10 -3.34 6.18
N ASN A 154 20.13 -4.16 6.03
CA ASN A 154 19.99 -5.58 5.68
C ASN A 154 19.17 -6.39 6.70
N GLU A 155 19.29 -6.07 7.98
CA GLU A 155 18.64 -6.81 9.06
C GLU A 155 17.15 -6.48 9.08
N THR A 156 16.81 -5.19 9.04
CA THR A 156 15.42 -4.70 8.94
C THR A 156 14.73 -5.23 7.68
N CYS A 157 15.38 -5.17 6.52
CA CYS A 157 14.82 -5.73 5.29
C CYS A 157 14.62 -7.24 5.35
N ARG A 158 15.47 -7.98 6.06
CA ARG A 158 15.31 -9.44 6.24
C ARG A 158 14.08 -9.73 7.10
N ASP A 159 13.90 -8.99 8.18
CA ASP A 159 12.79 -9.21 9.09
C ASP A 159 11.46 -8.82 8.47
N ILE A 160 11.40 -7.72 7.72
CA ILE A 160 10.23 -7.38 6.90
C ILE A 160 9.96 -8.50 5.89
N SER A 161 11.01 -9.07 5.26
CA SER A 161 10.84 -10.21 4.34
C SER A 161 10.24 -11.43 5.02
N ALA A 162 10.65 -11.72 6.25
CA ALA A 162 10.17 -12.85 7.03
C ALA A 162 8.72 -12.61 7.49
N ALA A 163 8.39 -11.39 7.93
CA ALA A 163 7.02 -11.01 8.28
C ALA A 163 6.07 -11.18 7.09
N LEU A 164 6.51 -10.82 5.87
CA LEU A 164 5.71 -11.02 4.65
C LEU A 164 5.47 -12.49 4.28
N ASP A 165 6.30 -13.42 4.77
CA ASP A 165 6.10 -14.87 4.60
C ASP A 165 5.21 -15.46 5.71
N GLU A 166 4.95 -14.71 6.78
CA GLU A 166 4.26 -15.23 7.94
C GLU A 166 2.73 -15.23 7.73
N PRO A 167 2.08 -16.41 7.74
CA PRO A 167 0.62 -16.49 7.48
C PRO A 167 -0.22 -15.70 8.48
N LEU A 168 0.30 -15.51 9.69
CA LEU A 168 -0.40 -14.76 10.74
C LEU A 168 -0.53 -13.27 10.41
N VAL A 169 0.46 -12.68 9.71
CA VAL A 169 0.39 -11.28 9.28
C VAL A 169 -0.76 -11.08 8.31
N TRP A 170 -0.89 -11.98 7.33
CA TRP A 170 -1.95 -11.94 6.33
C TRP A 170 -3.33 -12.16 6.96
N ARG A 171 -3.44 -13.11 7.90
CA ARG A 171 -4.68 -13.31 8.66
C ARG A 171 -5.12 -12.07 9.43
N LEU A 172 -4.18 -11.33 10.04
CA LEU A 172 -4.53 -10.08 10.73
C LEU A 172 -5.05 -9.02 9.76
N MET A 173 -4.54 -8.97 8.53
CA MET A 173 -5.07 -8.06 7.51
C MET A 173 -6.47 -8.49 7.07
N GLU A 174 -6.71 -9.78 6.85
CA GLU A 174 -8.04 -10.34 6.54
C GLU A 174 -9.05 -10.03 7.68
N GLU A 175 -8.68 -10.27 8.94
CA GLU A 175 -9.53 -9.98 10.11
C GLU A 175 -9.96 -8.51 10.17
N GLU A 176 -9.05 -7.58 9.82
CA GLU A 176 -9.34 -6.15 9.82
C GLU A 176 -10.16 -5.72 8.59
N MET A 177 -10.01 -6.40 7.44
CA MET A 177 -10.90 -6.24 6.29
C MET A 177 -12.32 -6.70 6.62
N ASP A 178 -12.46 -7.85 7.27
CA ASP A 178 -13.76 -8.38 7.73
C ASP A 178 -14.40 -7.48 8.78
N ALA A 179 -13.61 -6.95 9.72
CA ALA A 179 -14.08 -6.01 10.73
C ALA A 179 -14.61 -4.71 10.10
N TYR A 180 -13.91 -4.20 9.07
CA TYR A 180 -14.43 -3.08 8.28
C TYR A 180 -15.71 -3.45 7.55
N ALA A 181 -15.73 -4.61 6.87
CA ALA A 181 -16.89 -5.04 6.10
C ALA A 181 -18.16 -5.21 6.96
N ALA A 182 -18.00 -5.58 8.24
CA ALA A 182 -19.10 -5.68 9.19
C ALA A 182 -19.75 -4.33 9.57
N THR A 183 -19.07 -3.19 9.31
CA THR A 183 -19.50 -1.85 9.72
C THR A 183 -19.58 -0.85 8.56
N CYS A 184 -19.20 -1.26 7.35
CA CYS A 184 -19.10 -0.39 6.19
C CYS A 184 -20.48 0.14 5.73
N PRO A 185 -20.52 1.32 5.09
CA PRO A 185 -21.68 1.72 4.31
C PRO A 185 -21.90 0.74 3.15
N ILE A 186 -23.14 0.27 2.96
CA ILE A 186 -23.50 -0.70 1.90
C ILE A 186 -24.04 0.04 0.67
N ARG A 187 -23.65 -0.41 -0.52
CA ARG A 187 -24.23 -0.01 -1.81
C ARG A 187 -25.70 -0.46 -1.86
N LYS A 188 -26.61 0.51 -1.86
CA LYS A 188 -28.06 0.26 -2.02
C LYS A 188 -28.44 0.01 -3.47
#